data_AF-A0A4Q6FU84-F1
#
_entry.id   AF-A0A4Q6FU84-F1
#
_cell.length_a   1.000
_cell.length_b   1.000
_cell.length_c   1.000
_cell.angle_alpha   90.00
_cell.angle_beta   90.00
_cell.angle_gamma   90.00
#
_symmetry.space_group_name_H-M   'P 1'
#
loop_
_entity.id
_entity.type
_entity.pdbx_description
1 polymer ?
#
loop_
_entity_poly.entity_id
_entity_poly.type
_entity_poly.pdbx_seq_one_letter_code
_entity_poly.pdbx_strand_id
1 'polypeptide(L)'
;MSFIPPEQLDGPNLIAQFIIEYRGRGHFLPYDDHLLLRRWLKDAGDADTLLLILSDLIPKFFATSTALGKHPPSLTRLDKKVCRILEVKRQSSVEMKIG
;
A
#
# COMPACT_ATOMS: atom_id res chain seq x y z
N MET A 1 21.74 -4.52 -2.01
CA MET A 1 21.02 -5.22 -3.10
C MET A 1 19.72 -5.75 -2.49
N SER A 2 18.57 -5.73 -3.16
CA SER A 2 18.35 -6.49 -4.39
C SER A 2 17.19 -5.95 -5.23
N PHE A 3 17.41 -5.94 -6.55
CA PHE A 3 16.37 -6.05 -7.57
C PHE A 3 15.57 -7.32 -7.28
N ILE A 4 14.25 -7.21 -7.08
CA ILE A 4 13.38 -8.38 -6.94
C ILE A 4 13.18 -8.93 -8.36
N PRO A 5 13.65 -10.15 -8.67
CA PRO A 5 13.44 -10.76 -9.97
C PRO A 5 11.93 -10.83 -10.29
N PRO A 6 11.50 -10.62 -11.55
CA PRO A 6 10.09 -10.70 -11.92
C PRO A 6 9.40 -12.00 -11.47
N GLU A 7 10.14 -13.09 -11.39
CA GLU A 7 9.63 -14.39 -10.93
C GLU A 7 9.36 -14.46 -9.40
N GLN A 8 9.90 -13.51 -8.63
CA GLN A 8 9.76 -13.39 -7.17
C GLN A 8 8.83 -12.23 -6.75
N LEU A 9 8.18 -11.60 -7.72
CA LEU A 9 7.11 -10.63 -7.51
C LEU A 9 5.87 -11.37 -7.00
N ASP A 10 5.94 -11.85 -5.75
CA ASP A 10 4.76 -12.20 -4.99
C ASP A 10 3.95 -10.93 -4.68
N GLY A 11 2.65 -11.09 -4.43
CA GLY A 11 1.75 -9.97 -4.15
C GLY A 11 2.30 -8.95 -3.11
N PRO A 12 2.75 -9.39 -1.92
CA PRO A 12 3.37 -8.50 -0.94
C PRO A 12 4.59 -7.71 -1.46
N ASN A 13 5.48 -8.36 -2.20
CA ASN A 13 6.70 -7.76 -2.76
C ASN A 13 6.37 -6.75 -3.86
N LEU A 14 5.36 -7.03 -4.69
CA LEU A 14 4.83 -6.09 -5.68
C LEU A 14 4.33 -4.80 -5.03
N ILE A 15 3.57 -4.92 -3.94
CA ILE A 15 3.04 -3.76 -3.23
C ILE A 15 4.18 -2.96 -2.59
N ALA A 16 5.16 -3.63 -1.99
CA ALA A 16 6.33 -2.96 -1.42
C ALA A 16 7.12 -2.18 -2.49
N GLN A 17 7.37 -2.82 -3.63
CA GLN A 17 8.06 -2.21 -4.77
C GLN A 17 7.28 -1.00 -5.30
N PHE A 18 5.97 -1.15 -5.50
CA PHE A 18 5.08 -0.06 -5.91
C PHE A 18 5.22 1.17 -4.98
N ILE A 19 5.20 0.97 -3.66
CA ILE A 19 5.33 2.09 -2.73
C ILE A 19 6.72 2.74 -2.81
N ILE A 20 7.78 1.94 -2.92
CA ILE A 20 9.17 2.43 -3.02
C ILE A 20 9.34 3.31 -4.26
N GLU A 21 8.79 2.91 -5.40
CA GLU A 21 8.85 3.68 -6.65
C GLU A 21 8.24 5.08 -6.50
N TYR A 22 7.05 5.18 -5.90
CA TYR A 22 6.40 6.49 -5.69
C TYR A 22 7.02 7.32 -4.56
N ARG A 23 7.63 6.67 -3.57
CA ARG A 23 8.33 7.34 -2.48
C ARG A 23 9.51 8.18 -2.99
N GLY A 24 10.11 7.79 -4.12
CA GLY A 24 11.14 8.55 -4.84
C GLY A 24 12.44 8.77 -4.05
N ARG A 25 12.59 8.14 -2.87
CA ARG A 25 13.77 8.23 -2.00
C ARG A 25 13.98 6.93 -1.23
N GLY A 26 15.24 6.47 -1.24
CA GLY A 26 15.65 5.22 -0.63
C GLY A 26 15.29 4.02 -1.51
N HIS A 27 16.01 2.92 -1.32
CA HIS A 27 15.76 1.65 -2.00
C HIS A 27 14.95 0.66 -1.14
N PHE A 28 14.47 1.11 0.02
CA PHE A 28 13.87 0.26 1.04
C PHE A 28 12.72 0.98 1.74
N LEU A 29 11.72 0.20 2.16
CA LEU A 29 10.68 0.64 3.07
C LEU A 29 11.20 0.60 4.53
N PRO A 30 10.91 1.61 5.35
CA PRO A 30 11.13 1.56 6.79
C PRO A 30 10.43 0.36 7.42
N TYR A 31 11.01 -0.18 8.49
CA TYR A 31 10.48 -1.35 9.18
C TYR A 31 9.02 -1.15 9.66
N ASP A 32 8.69 0.02 10.18
CA ASP A 32 7.33 0.34 10.63
C ASP A 32 6.32 0.35 9.47
N ASP A 33 6.75 0.83 8.30
CA ASP A 33 5.92 0.81 7.09
C ASP A 33 5.70 -0.64 6.59
N HIS A 34 6.68 -1.55 6.77
CA HIS A 34 6.50 -2.98 6.50
C HIS A 34 5.49 -3.67 7.43
N LEU A 35 5.49 -3.33 8.72
CA LEU A 35 4.50 -3.87 9.68
C LEU A 35 3.09 -3.43 9.30
N LEU A 36 2.94 -2.16 8.91
CA LEU A 36 1.68 -1.60 8.45
C LEU A 36 1.17 -2.31 7.20
N LEU A 37 2.05 -2.54 6.22
CA LEU A 37 1.73 -3.26 4.99
C LEU A 37 1.19 -4.67 5.26
N ARG A 38 1.87 -5.43 6.14
CA ARG A 38 1.45 -6.80 6.48
C ARG A 38 0.06 -6.82 7.09
N ARG A 39 -0.26 -5.84 7.94
CA ARG A 39 -1.60 -5.72 8.52
C ARG A 39 -2.65 -5.40 7.45
N TRP A 40 -2.41 -4.40 6.60
CA TRP A 40 -3.36 -4.06 5.53
C TRP A 40 -3.58 -5.22 4.58
N LEU A 41 -2.54 -5.99 4.26
CA LEU A 41 -2.65 -7.14 3.38
C LEU A 41 -3.53 -8.22 4.00
N LYS A 42 -3.35 -8.50 5.29
CA LYS A 42 -4.22 -9.41 6.04
C LYS A 42 -5.68 -8.92 6.04
N ASP A 43 -5.90 -7.62 6.21
CA ASP A 43 -7.25 -7.02 6.24
C ASP A 43 -7.92 -6.96 4.87
N ALA A 44 -7.12 -6.88 3.79
CA ALA A 44 -7.58 -6.94 2.40
C ALA A 44 -7.94 -8.36 1.97
N GLY A 45 -7.29 -9.38 2.54
CA GLY A 45 -7.47 -10.79 2.20
C GLY A 45 -6.59 -11.25 1.04
N ASP A 46 -6.25 -10.35 0.11
CA ASP A 46 -5.38 -10.61 -1.02
C ASP A 46 -4.58 -9.35 -1.43
N ALA A 47 -3.55 -9.56 -2.25
CA ALA A 47 -2.64 -8.51 -2.68
C ALA A 47 -3.24 -7.58 -3.73
N ASP A 48 -4.08 -8.10 -4.63
CA ASP A 48 -4.67 -7.32 -5.73
C ASP A 48 -5.62 -6.25 -5.18
N THR A 49 -6.45 -6.63 -4.19
CA THR A 49 -7.33 -5.74 -3.46
C THR A 49 -6.55 -4.62 -2.79
N LEU A 50 -5.46 -4.94 -2.09
CA LEU A 50 -4.64 -3.92 -1.44
C LEU A 50 -3.94 -3.02 -2.46
N LEU A 51 -3.39 -3.60 -3.53
CA LEU A 51 -2.70 -2.85 -4.58
C LEU A 51 -3.64 -1.86 -5.25
N LEU A 52 -4.88 -2.26 -5.55
CA LEU A 52 -5.90 -1.38 -6.14
C LEU A 52 -6.23 -0.19 -5.22
N ILE A 53 -6.35 -0.43 -3.91
CA ILE A 53 -6.58 0.65 -2.94
C ILE A 53 -5.38 1.60 -2.91
N LEU A 54 -4.17 1.05 -2.89
CA LEU A 54 -2.95 1.85 -2.81
C LEU A 54 -2.66 2.62 -4.10
N SER A 55 -3.05 2.10 -5.28
CA SER A 55 -2.90 2.81 -6.56
C SER A 55 -3.67 4.12 -6.62
N ASP A 56 -4.78 4.22 -5.90
CA ASP A 56 -5.56 5.45 -5.81
C ASP A 56 -4.99 6.47 -4.81
N LEU A 57 -4.26 6.00 -3.80
CA LEU A 57 -3.83 6.79 -2.66
C LEU A 57 -2.38 7.24 -2.76
N ILE A 58 -1.47 6.32 -3.05
CA ILE A 58 -0.02 6.52 -2.98
C ILE A 58 0.49 7.60 -3.95
N PRO A 59 0.08 7.65 -5.23
CA PRO A 59 0.55 8.68 -6.15
C PRO A 59 0.25 10.09 -5.63
N LYS A 60 -0.98 10.31 -5.13
CA LYS A 60 -1.42 11.61 -4.59
C LYS A 60 -0.74 11.93 -3.27
N PHE A 61 -0.49 10.92 -2.44
CA PHE A 61 0.12 11.07 -1.12
C PHE A 61 1.57 11.54 -1.19
N PHE A 62 2.34 11.03 -2.17
CA PHE A 62 3.76 11.41 -2.33
C PHE A 62 4.00 12.53 -3.35
N ALA A 63 3.01 12.90 -4.19
CA ALA A 63 3.16 13.93 -5.22
C ALA A 63 3.84 15.21 -4.71
N THR A 64 3.40 15.74 -3.57
CA THR A 64 3.95 16.98 -2.99
C THR A 64 5.40 16.83 -2.53
N SER A 65 5.75 15.72 -1.85
CA SER A 65 7.13 15.50 -1.41
C SER A 65 8.07 15.28 -2.58
N THR A 66 7.62 14.57 -3.61
CA THR A 66 8.38 14.31 -4.83
C THR A 66 8.62 15.59 -5.62
N ALA A 67 7.58 16.42 -5.81
CA ALA A 67 7.70 17.69 -6.52
C ALA A 67 8.60 18.71 -5.78
N LEU A 68 8.59 18.71 -4.45
CA LEU A 68 9.37 19.66 -3.64
C LEU A 68 10.75 19.14 -3.22
N GLY A 69 11.12 17.91 -3.62
CA GLY A 69 12.37 17.28 -3.16
C GLY A 69 12.46 17.15 -1.64
N LYS A 70 11.33 17.00 -0.94
CA LYS A 70 11.26 16.85 0.52
C LYS A 70 11.27 15.37 0.91
N HIS A 71 11.55 15.10 2.17
CA HIS A 71 11.41 13.74 2.70
C HIS A 71 9.93 13.29 2.62
N PRO A 72 9.67 12.12 2.03
CA PRO A 72 8.32 11.59 1.95
C PRO A 72 7.78 11.25 3.34
N PRO A 73 6.49 11.50 3.61
CA PRO A 73 5.86 11.14 4.88
C PRO A 73 5.82 9.62 5.09
N SER A 74 5.69 9.17 6.35
CA SER A 74 5.43 7.75 6.66
C SER A 74 4.04 7.31 6.23
N LEU A 75 3.90 6.04 5.86
CA LEU A 75 2.62 5.42 5.51
C LEU A 75 1.61 5.41 6.66
N THR A 76 2.06 5.57 7.90
CA THR A 76 1.19 5.73 9.08
C THR A 76 0.12 6.81 8.89
N ARG A 77 0.40 7.85 8.09
CA ARG A 77 -0.60 8.90 7.79
C ARG A 77 -1.73 8.45 6.86
N LEU A 78 -1.54 7.37 6.10
CA LEU A 78 -2.57 6.76 5.26
C LEU A 78 -3.43 5.75 6.00
N ASP A 79 -3.01 5.32 7.19
CA ASP A 79 -3.59 4.18 7.87
C ASP A 79 -5.09 4.25 8.09
N LYS A 80 -5.55 5.33 8.72
CA LYS A 80 -6.99 5.55 8.95
C LYS A 80 -7.81 5.50 7.65
N LYS A 81 -7.23 5.97 6.53
CA LYS A 81 -7.92 5.99 5.23
C LYS A 81 -7.97 4.61 4.60
N VAL A 82 -6.85 3.87 4.61
CA VAL A 82 -6.78 2.51 4.09
C VAL A 82 -7.71 1.59 4.88
N CYS A 83 -7.65 1.60 6.21
CA CYS A 83 -8.53 0.79 7.06
C CYS A 83 -10.00 1.08 6.80
N ARG A 84 -10.39 2.36 6.65
CA ARG A 84 -11.78 2.73 6.34
C ARG A 84 -12.25 2.17 5.00
N ILE A 85 -11.41 2.20 3.96
CA ILE A 85 -11.77 1.66 2.64
C ILE A 85 -11.95 0.13 2.73
N LEU A 86 -11.05 -0.55 3.44
CA LEU A 86 -11.11 -1.99 3.66
C LEU A 86 -12.36 -2.40 4.45
N GLU A 87 -12.75 -1.64 5.46
CA GLU A 87 -13.95 -1.87 6.25
C GLU A 87 -15.22 -1.76 5.40
N VAL A 88 -15.35 -0.68 4.62
CA VAL A 88 -16.51 -0.46 3.73
C VAL A 88 -16.63 -1.60 2.71
N LYS A 89 -15.51 -1.99 2.05
CA LYS A 89 -15.50 -3.11 1.11
C LYS A 89 -15.97 -4.42 1.73
N ARG A 90 -15.57 -4.67 2.99
CA ARG A 90 -15.97 -5.86 3.74
C ARG A 90 -17.48 -5.87 4.00
N GLN A 91 -18.06 -4.73 4.39
CA GLN A 91 -19.50 -4.60 4.62
C GLN A 91 -20.31 -4.81 3.33
N SER A 92 -19.91 -4.19 2.21
CA SER A 92 -20.60 -4.38 0.92
C SER A 92 -20.53 -5.83 0.40
N SER A 93 -19.42 -6.53 0.66
CA SER A 93 -19.26 -7.93 0.27
C SER A 93 -20.11 -8.88 1.13
N VAL A 94 -20.51 -8.46 2.33
CA VAL A 94 -21.40 -9.22 3.21
C VAL A 94 -22.85 -9.03 2.78
N GLU A 95 -23.29 -7.80 2.49
CA GLU A 95 -24.66 -7.51 2.04
C GLU A 95 -25.04 -8.25 0.74
N MET A 96 -24.11 -8.35 -0.22
CA MET A 96 -24.32 -9.09 -1.47
C MET A 96 -24.45 -10.62 -1.32
N LYS A 97 -24.07 -11.19 -0.17
CA LYS A 97 -24.16 -12.64 0.08
C LYS A 97 -25.46 -13.06 0.77
N ILE A 98 -26.25 -12.10 1.24
CA ILE A 98 -27.45 -12.33 2.06
C ILE A 98 -28.74 -11.94 1.29
N GLY A 99 -28.61 -11.27 0.14
CA GLY A 99 -29.71 -10.99 -0.80
C GLY A 99 -29.75 -11.98 -1.95
#